data_AF-A0A7S4G036-F1
#
_entry.id   AF-A0A7S4G036-F1
#
_cell.length_a   1.000
_cell.length_b   1.000
_cell.length_c   1.000
_cell.angle_alpha   90.00
_cell.angle_beta   90.00
_cell.angle_gamma   90.00
#
_symmetry.space_group_name_H-M   'P 1'
#
loop_
_entity.id
_entity.type
_entity.pdbx_description
1 polymer ?
#
loop_
_entity_poly.entity_id
_entity_poly.type
_entity_poly.pdbx_seq_one_letter_code
_entity_poly.pdbx_strand_id
1 'polypeptide(L)'
;VQCGKPTGRFYADCVADVLTTCELQPWVNETDENEEDFDEIDDDVFTPEDPCEGSKPIVCSTSGDPHVTTFAGKRSHPMGQGEFVFAVCGSFQVHTCHELLPDKPWFSRNKGFIIDTRWGMVKITESGVEFPSGVGITVVGKRKRTISFPDGSMVTGNFRALSVKFTGQCCGHTSGLCGAFSPALNYTDVFTHADGSHKEYTGSFFGIWDGPFGGEYQSNFVESWKVTDPVHRLFTEDECPTAPTDPPPEPPKCDNEEELRAQAEVQCGKPTGRFYANCVADVLATCELQPWVNETDEAEEDFDEIDDDVFIPDDPCEGSKPIVCSTSGDPHVTTFAGKLSHPMGQGEFVLAVCGSFQVHTCHEPISHKPGISRNKGFVIATRWGMVKITGSGVEVPSGVGITVVGKRKRTISFPDGSVVIGN
;
A
#
# COMPACT_ATOMS: atom_id res chain seq x y z
N VAL A 1 -17.15 25.07 25.67
CA VAL A 1 -16.79 26.42 26.18
C VAL A 1 -15.63 26.35 27.18
N GLN A 2 -15.47 25.27 27.98
CA GLN A 2 -14.30 25.11 28.86
C GLN A 2 -13.09 24.40 28.22
N CYS A 3 -13.24 23.57 27.17
CA CYS A 3 -12.12 23.00 26.40
C CYS A 3 -11.43 23.99 25.43
N GLY A 4 -11.43 25.29 25.71
CA GLY A 4 -10.92 26.31 24.79
C GLY A 4 -11.81 26.60 23.57
N LYS A 5 -11.21 27.16 22.51
CA LYS A 5 -11.92 27.59 21.28
C LYS A 5 -12.32 26.37 20.43
N PRO A 6 -13.51 26.36 19.79
CA PRO A 6 -13.94 25.25 18.91
C PRO A 6 -13.00 24.93 17.74
N THR A 7 -12.12 25.85 17.38
CA THR A 7 -11.10 25.71 16.32
C THR A 7 -9.71 25.37 16.86
N GLY A 8 -9.55 25.21 18.17
CA GLY A 8 -8.27 24.86 18.78
C GLY A 8 -7.91 23.40 18.49
N ARG A 9 -6.62 23.12 18.29
CA ARG A 9 -6.08 21.81 17.91
C ARG A 9 -6.53 20.67 18.82
N PHE A 10 -6.71 20.94 20.11
CA PHE A 10 -7.07 19.97 21.14
C PHE A 10 -8.55 20.05 21.55
N TYR A 11 -9.37 20.85 20.87
CA TYR A 11 -10.78 21.02 21.24
C TYR A 11 -11.58 19.74 21.01
N ALA A 12 -11.38 19.10 19.85
CA ALA A 12 -12.09 17.86 19.51
C ALA A 12 -11.71 16.73 20.46
N ASP A 13 -10.43 16.63 20.80
CA ASP A 13 -9.87 15.63 21.72
C ASP A 13 -10.38 15.86 23.15
N CYS A 14 -10.25 17.09 23.69
CA CYS A 14 -10.81 17.42 25.01
C CYS A 14 -12.33 17.17 25.07
N VAL A 15 -13.09 17.50 24.02
CA VAL A 15 -14.52 17.20 24.00
C VAL A 15 -14.78 15.69 23.98
N ALA A 16 -14.04 14.92 23.19
CA ALA A 16 -14.15 13.47 23.16
C ALA A 16 -13.79 12.85 24.52
N ASP A 17 -12.75 13.34 25.19
CA ASP A 17 -12.29 12.85 26.49
C ASP A 17 -13.26 13.21 27.60
N VAL A 18 -13.82 14.41 27.60
CA VAL A 18 -14.87 14.82 28.55
C VAL A 18 -16.13 13.98 28.35
N LEU A 19 -16.52 13.70 27.11
CA LEU A 19 -17.70 12.88 26.80
C LEU A 19 -17.49 11.40 27.17
N THR A 20 -16.26 10.90 27.02
CA THR A 20 -15.90 9.51 27.33
C THR A 20 -15.71 9.30 28.83
N THR A 21 -15.12 10.28 29.50
CA THR A 21 -14.74 10.17 30.93
C THR A 21 -15.77 10.77 31.88
N CYS A 22 -16.69 11.60 31.39
CA CYS A 22 -17.64 12.39 32.19
C CYS A 22 -16.97 13.33 33.22
N GLU A 23 -15.69 13.64 33.07
CA GLU A 23 -14.92 14.51 33.96
C GLU A 23 -14.38 15.68 33.15
N LEU A 24 -14.57 16.93 33.61
CA LEU A 24 -14.18 18.12 32.85
C LEU A 24 -12.83 18.69 33.25
N GLN A 25 -12.53 18.68 34.55
CA GLN A 25 -11.38 19.40 35.11
C GLN A 25 -9.99 18.83 34.77
N PRO A 26 -9.77 17.51 34.62
CA PRO A 26 -8.47 16.98 34.22
C PRO A 26 -8.04 17.44 32.82
N TRP A 27 -8.98 17.45 31.87
CA TRP A 27 -8.71 17.68 30.45
C TRP A 27 -8.64 19.16 30.08
N VAL A 28 -9.36 20.02 30.80
CA VAL A 28 -9.26 21.49 30.63
C VAL A 28 -7.90 22.02 31.06
N ASN A 29 -7.29 21.44 32.11
CA ASN A 29 -5.95 21.84 32.55
C ASN A 29 -4.85 21.35 31.58
N GLU A 30 -5.06 20.21 30.92
CA GLU A 30 -4.14 19.68 29.92
C GLU A 30 -4.13 20.51 28.63
N THR A 31 -5.25 21.17 28.28
CA THR A 31 -5.29 22.13 27.18
C THR A 31 -4.60 23.46 27.51
N ASP A 32 -4.73 23.96 28.74
CA ASP A 32 -4.14 25.24 29.16
C ASP A 32 -2.62 25.14 29.37
N GLU A 33 -2.10 24.03 29.91
CA GLU A 33 -0.64 23.83 30.10
C GLU A 33 0.11 23.56 28.79
N ASN A 34 -0.60 23.18 27.71
CA ASN A 34 -0.01 22.91 26.39
C ASN A 34 -0.09 24.10 25.41
N GLU A 35 -0.92 25.12 25.66
CA GLU A 35 -0.96 26.33 24.79
C GLU A 35 0.25 27.25 25.03
N GLU A 36 0.73 27.41 26.28
CA GLU A 36 1.83 28.37 26.58
C GLU A 36 3.24 27.91 26.11
N ASP A 37 3.44 26.64 25.78
CA ASP A 37 4.74 26.09 25.34
C ASP A 37 4.85 25.93 23.80
N PHE A 38 3.85 26.40 23.02
CA PHE A 38 3.76 26.20 21.55
C PHE A 38 3.74 27.47 20.68
N ASP A 39 3.83 28.67 21.26
CA ASP A 39 3.73 29.98 20.56
C ASP A 39 4.87 30.33 19.57
N GLU A 40 5.74 29.39 19.20
CA GLU A 40 6.83 29.62 18.23
C GLU A 40 6.96 28.50 17.18
N ILE A 41 5.84 27.87 16.82
CA ILE A 41 5.72 27.14 15.56
C ILE A 41 4.80 28.00 14.68
N ASP A 42 5.34 28.52 13.58
CA ASP A 42 4.52 29.14 12.53
C ASP A 42 3.34 28.21 12.24
N ASP A 43 2.12 28.70 12.51
CA ASP A 43 0.84 28.07 12.21
C ASP A 43 0.62 28.03 10.68
N ASP A 44 1.51 27.33 9.97
CA ASP A 44 1.10 26.65 8.75
C ASP A 44 0.09 25.59 9.19
N VAL A 45 -1.18 26.00 9.17
CA VAL A 45 -2.36 25.16 9.19
C VAL A 45 -2.00 23.87 8.45
N PHE A 46 -1.95 22.76 9.19
CA PHE A 46 -1.82 21.42 8.64
C PHE A 46 -3.11 21.12 7.89
N THR A 47 -3.26 21.75 6.73
CA THR A 47 -4.13 21.27 5.67
C THR A 47 -3.63 19.85 5.38
N PRO A 48 -4.51 18.84 5.29
CA PRO A 48 -4.11 17.55 4.78
C PRO A 48 -3.41 17.82 3.46
N GLU A 49 -2.08 17.62 3.41
CA GLU A 49 -1.32 17.83 2.17
C GLU A 49 -2.03 17.00 1.11
N ASP A 50 -2.47 17.65 0.04
CA ASP A 50 -3.04 16.94 -1.08
C ASP A 50 -1.98 15.91 -1.52
N PRO A 51 -2.27 14.60 -1.56
CA PRO A 51 -1.30 13.61 -2.02
C PRO A 51 -0.83 13.86 -3.47
N CYS A 52 -1.54 14.73 -4.20
CA CYS A 52 -1.12 15.27 -5.49
C CYS A 52 -0.12 16.44 -5.39
N GLU A 53 -0.05 17.11 -4.23
CA GLU A 53 0.79 18.25 -3.93
C GLU A 53 2.13 17.77 -3.34
N GLY A 54 3.01 17.39 -4.25
CA GLY A 54 4.29 16.77 -3.96
C GLY A 54 4.50 15.62 -4.92
N SER A 55 5.67 15.54 -5.53
CA SER A 55 6.06 14.57 -6.55
C SER A 55 6.15 13.12 -6.05
N LYS A 56 5.32 12.72 -5.06
CA LYS A 56 5.26 11.35 -4.58
C LYS A 56 4.69 10.47 -5.69
N PRO A 57 5.45 9.45 -6.12
CA PRO A 57 4.97 8.56 -7.15
C PRO A 57 3.86 7.67 -6.63
N ILE A 58 2.87 7.42 -7.48
CA ILE A 58 1.81 6.44 -7.23
C ILE A 58 2.17 5.14 -7.94
N VAL A 59 1.87 4.01 -7.31
CA VAL A 59 2.27 2.68 -7.80
C VAL A 59 1.06 1.76 -7.85
N CYS A 60 0.87 1.11 -8.99
CA CYS A 60 -0.08 0.01 -9.16
C CYS A 60 0.70 -1.24 -9.59
N SER A 61 0.28 -2.42 -9.15
CA SER A 61 0.91 -3.67 -9.59
C SER A 61 -0.08 -4.79 -9.84
N THR A 62 0.31 -5.74 -10.68
CA THR A 62 -0.37 -7.00 -10.93
C THR A 62 0.63 -8.17 -10.95
N SER A 63 0.18 -9.36 -10.58
CA SER A 63 0.95 -10.61 -10.62
C SER A 63 0.05 -11.83 -10.79
N GLY A 64 0.60 -12.92 -11.33
CA GLY A 64 -0.03 -14.24 -11.29
C GLY A 64 -1.37 -14.31 -12.03
N ASP A 65 -2.36 -14.91 -11.37
CA ASP A 65 -3.79 -14.86 -11.67
C ASP A 65 -4.37 -13.54 -11.13
N PRO A 66 -4.57 -12.58 -12.04
CA PRO A 66 -4.28 -11.18 -11.84
C PRO A 66 -4.66 -10.64 -10.45
N HIS A 67 -3.70 -10.60 -9.53
CA HIS A 67 -3.84 -9.91 -8.26
C HIS A 67 -3.42 -8.47 -8.43
N VAL A 68 -4.37 -7.55 -8.39
CA VAL A 68 -4.10 -6.13 -8.60
C VAL A 68 -4.05 -5.40 -7.27
N THR A 69 -2.97 -4.62 -7.05
CA THR A 69 -2.95 -3.54 -6.06
C THR A 69 -3.07 -2.23 -6.82
N THR A 70 -4.19 -1.54 -6.63
CA THR A 70 -4.52 -0.26 -7.28
C THR A 70 -3.60 0.88 -6.81
N PHE A 71 -3.61 2.02 -7.50
CA PHE A 71 -2.85 3.20 -7.09
C PHE A 71 -3.20 3.71 -5.68
N ALA A 72 -4.45 3.48 -5.24
CA ALA A 72 -4.91 3.82 -3.90
C ALA A 72 -4.62 2.74 -2.84
N GLY A 73 -3.90 1.67 -3.22
CA GLY A 73 -3.55 0.57 -2.32
C GLY A 73 -4.65 -0.45 -2.06
N LYS A 74 -5.83 -0.32 -2.68
CA LYS A 74 -6.88 -1.35 -2.62
C LYS A 74 -6.49 -2.56 -3.46
N ARG A 75 -6.76 -3.76 -2.97
CA ARG A 75 -6.56 -5.01 -3.70
C ARG A 75 -7.82 -5.39 -4.49
N SER A 76 -7.65 -6.14 -5.58
CA SER A 76 -8.74 -6.71 -6.37
C SER A 76 -8.26 -7.80 -7.32
N HIS A 77 -9.19 -8.61 -7.85
CA HIS A 77 -8.86 -9.83 -8.59
C HIS A 77 -9.62 -9.89 -9.93
N PRO A 78 -9.23 -9.09 -10.94
CA PRO A 78 -9.93 -8.99 -12.23
C PRO A 78 -9.71 -10.21 -13.12
N MET A 79 -10.66 -11.15 -13.14
CA MET A 79 -10.56 -12.36 -13.94
C MET A 79 -11.05 -12.16 -15.38
N GLY A 80 -11.07 -13.24 -16.17
CA GLY A 80 -11.57 -13.26 -17.54
C GLY A 80 -10.45 -13.21 -18.57
N GLN A 81 -10.81 -13.36 -19.85
CA GLN A 81 -9.86 -13.38 -20.96
C GLN A 81 -10.04 -12.18 -21.89
N GLY A 82 -8.93 -11.79 -22.50
CA GLY A 82 -8.86 -10.72 -23.48
C GLY A 82 -7.90 -9.62 -23.06
N GLU A 83 -7.91 -8.55 -23.84
CA GLU A 83 -7.15 -7.35 -23.57
C GLU A 83 -7.94 -6.42 -22.65
N PHE A 84 -7.27 -5.88 -21.63
CA PHE A 84 -7.84 -4.93 -20.69
C PHE A 84 -6.94 -3.72 -20.56
N VAL A 85 -7.55 -2.54 -20.41
CA VAL A 85 -6.84 -1.33 -20.04
C VAL A 85 -6.43 -1.43 -18.57
N PHE A 86 -5.15 -1.66 -18.32
CA PHE A 86 -4.61 -1.85 -16.99
C PHE A 86 -4.41 -0.53 -16.25
N ALA A 87 -3.73 0.43 -16.88
CA ALA A 87 -3.48 1.75 -16.28
C ALA A 87 -3.46 2.84 -17.35
N VAL A 88 -4.03 3.99 -17.03
CA VAL A 88 -3.98 5.19 -17.89
C VAL A 88 -3.48 6.37 -17.08
N CYS A 89 -2.65 7.21 -17.69
CA CYS A 89 -2.39 8.58 -17.28
C CYS A 89 -2.16 9.45 -18.53
N GLY A 90 -3.16 10.24 -18.92
CA GLY A 90 -3.10 11.04 -20.15
C GLY A 90 -2.85 10.19 -21.39
N SER A 91 -1.72 10.41 -22.07
CA SER A 91 -1.32 9.61 -23.25
C SER A 91 -0.47 8.37 -22.91
N PHE A 92 -0.24 8.09 -21.63
CA PHE A 92 0.44 6.88 -21.17
C PHE A 92 -0.61 5.83 -20.87
N GLN A 93 -0.61 4.72 -21.61
CA GLN A 93 -1.54 3.62 -21.41
C GLN A 93 -0.78 2.31 -21.24
N VAL A 94 -1.24 1.49 -20.32
CA VAL A 94 -0.78 0.12 -20.12
C VAL A 94 -1.96 -0.79 -20.34
N HIS A 95 -1.78 -1.77 -21.21
CA HIS A 95 -2.74 -2.82 -21.50
C HIS A 95 -2.19 -4.14 -20.98
N THR A 96 -3.07 -4.98 -20.44
CA THR A 96 -2.75 -6.34 -20.00
C THR A 96 -3.56 -7.33 -20.82
N CYS A 97 -2.95 -8.45 -21.18
CA CYS A 97 -3.65 -9.59 -21.73
C CYS A 97 -3.89 -10.63 -20.65
N HIS A 98 -5.15 -11.02 -20.44
CA HIS A 98 -5.50 -12.15 -19.61
C HIS A 98 -5.86 -13.37 -20.47
N GLU A 99 -5.40 -14.54 -20.04
CA GLU A 99 -5.68 -15.83 -20.67
C GLU A 99 -6.35 -16.78 -19.67
N LEU A 100 -7.44 -17.43 -20.07
CA LEU A 100 -8.10 -18.45 -19.24
C LEU A 100 -7.21 -19.69 -19.07
N LEU A 101 -7.29 -20.32 -17.90
CA LEU A 101 -6.69 -21.62 -17.69
C LEU A 101 -7.50 -22.71 -18.42
N PRO A 102 -6.87 -23.66 -19.16
CA PRO A 102 -7.58 -24.66 -19.98
C PRO A 102 -8.66 -25.45 -19.23
N ASP A 103 -8.40 -25.82 -17.98
CA ASP A 103 -9.30 -26.64 -17.16
C ASP A 103 -10.12 -25.83 -16.15
N LYS A 104 -9.93 -24.50 -16.10
CA LYS A 104 -10.58 -23.61 -15.12
C LYS A 104 -11.03 -22.33 -15.82
N PRO A 105 -12.14 -22.36 -16.57
CA PRO A 105 -12.61 -21.21 -17.38
C PRO A 105 -13.09 -20.01 -16.55
N TRP A 106 -13.04 -20.11 -15.23
CA TRP A 106 -13.31 -19.02 -14.30
C TRP A 106 -12.04 -18.35 -13.75
N PHE A 107 -10.86 -18.90 -14.05
CA PHE A 107 -9.56 -18.34 -13.72
C PHE A 107 -8.83 -17.86 -14.96
N SER A 108 -8.17 -16.73 -14.84
CA SER A 108 -7.22 -16.26 -15.83
C SER A 108 -5.87 -15.92 -15.22
N ARG A 109 -4.87 -15.77 -16.08
CA ARG A 109 -3.53 -15.31 -15.73
C ARG A 109 -3.08 -14.21 -16.67
N ASN A 110 -2.14 -13.38 -16.20
CA ASN A 110 -1.44 -12.44 -17.07
C ASN A 110 -0.62 -13.20 -18.13
N LYS A 111 -0.78 -12.82 -19.39
CA LYS A 111 -0.05 -13.39 -20.55
C LYS A 111 0.91 -12.38 -21.18
N GLY A 112 0.69 -11.09 -20.98
CA GLY A 112 1.59 -10.05 -21.43
C GLY A 112 1.05 -8.66 -21.19
N PHE A 113 1.92 -7.67 -21.44
CA PHE A 113 1.64 -6.26 -21.27
C PHE A 113 2.08 -5.47 -22.50
N ILE A 114 1.31 -4.45 -22.87
CA ILE A 114 1.72 -3.45 -23.85
C ILE A 114 1.66 -2.08 -23.20
N ILE A 115 2.74 -1.32 -23.32
CA ILE A 115 2.84 0.05 -22.81
C ILE A 115 2.86 0.98 -24.02
N ASP A 116 1.75 1.65 -24.26
CA ASP A 116 1.59 2.62 -25.33
C ASP A 116 1.78 4.04 -24.80
N THR A 117 2.73 4.77 -25.39
CA THR A 117 3.10 6.11 -24.96
C THR A 117 3.45 6.97 -26.16
N ARG A 118 3.53 8.28 -25.95
CA ARG A 118 4.02 9.23 -26.96
C ARG A 118 5.46 8.98 -27.42
N TRP A 119 6.26 8.21 -26.66
CA TRP A 119 7.65 7.88 -27.01
C TRP A 119 7.76 6.54 -27.76
N GLY A 120 6.64 5.86 -27.94
CA GLY A 120 6.54 4.58 -28.63
C GLY A 120 5.91 3.50 -27.76
N MET A 121 5.77 2.34 -28.37
CA MET A 121 5.11 1.18 -27.81
C MET A 121 6.14 0.15 -27.35
N VAL A 122 6.03 -0.30 -26.11
CA VAL A 122 6.81 -1.41 -25.56
C VAL A 122 5.90 -2.61 -25.39
N LYS A 123 6.28 -3.77 -25.92
CA LYS A 123 5.54 -5.02 -25.74
C LYS A 123 6.32 -5.97 -24.84
N ILE A 124 5.68 -6.51 -23.82
CA ILE A 124 6.24 -7.51 -22.90
C ILE A 124 5.35 -8.75 -22.97
N THR A 125 5.76 -9.74 -23.74
CA THR A 125 5.01 -10.99 -23.93
C THR A 125 5.85 -12.20 -23.54
N GLU A 126 5.24 -13.38 -23.50
CA GLU A 126 5.98 -14.63 -23.33
C GLU A 126 7.08 -14.83 -24.39
N SER A 127 6.85 -14.34 -25.62
CA SER A 127 7.80 -14.45 -26.74
C SER A 127 9.04 -13.55 -26.58
N GLY A 128 8.98 -12.55 -25.69
CA GLY A 128 10.07 -11.62 -25.45
C GLY A 128 9.58 -10.20 -25.26
N VAL A 129 10.53 -9.26 -25.35
CA VAL A 129 10.26 -7.83 -25.19
C VAL A 129 10.69 -7.06 -26.43
N GLU A 130 9.75 -6.28 -26.95
CA GLU A 130 9.94 -5.40 -28.09
C GLU A 130 9.94 -3.95 -27.62
N PHE A 131 10.93 -3.19 -28.06
CA PHE A 131 11.09 -1.78 -27.71
C PHE A 131 11.06 -0.90 -28.96
N PRO A 132 10.54 0.33 -28.85
CA PRO A 132 10.63 1.28 -29.93
C PRO A 132 12.08 1.73 -30.06
N SER A 133 12.58 1.85 -31.29
CA SER A 133 13.90 2.42 -31.53
C SER A 133 13.86 3.95 -31.36
N GLY A 134 14.62 4.48 -30.39
CA GLY A 134 15.17 5.83 -30.48
C GLY A 134 14.48 6.98 -29.74
N VAL A 135 13.86 6.79 -28.57
CA VAL A 135 13.25 7.94 -27.86
C VAL A 135 13.37 7.84 -26.33
N GLY A 136 14.53 8.17 -25.76
CA GLY A 136 14.70 8.49 -24.32
C GLY A 136 14.25 7.43 -23.29
N ILE A 137 13.72 6.29 -23.73
CA ILE A 137 13.31 5.16 -22.93
C ILE A 137 14.57 4.39 -22.56
N THR A 138 14.78 4.19 -21.27
CA THR A 138 15.88 3.36 -20.76
C THR A 138 15.31 2.03 -20.28
N VAL A 139 16.07 0.97 -20.52
CA VAL A 139 15.69 -0.39 -20.14
C VAL A 139 16.85 -1.00 -19.38
N VAL A 140 16.57 -1.46 -18.17
CA VAL A 140 17.55 -2.12 -17.29
C VAL A 140 17.00 -3.48 -16.86
N GLY A 141 17.88 -4.48 -16.74
CA GLY A 141 17.52 -5.84 -16.34
C GLY A 141 17.28 -6.80 -17.52
N LYS A 142 17.27 -8.10 -17.21
CA LYS A 142 17.11 -9.18 -18.22
C LYS A 142 15.80 -9.95 -18.04
N ARG A 143 15.60 -10.58 -16.87
CA ARG A 143 14.39 -11.33 -16.53
C ARG A 143 13.26 -10.40 -16.14
N LYS A 144 13.46 -9.65 -15.04
CA LYS A 144 12.67 -8.49 -14.65
C LYS A 144 13.29 -7.25 -15.28
N ARG A 145 12.48 -6.48 -16.00
CA ARG A 145 12.94 -5.28 -16.69
C ARG A 145 12.33 -4.05 -16.03
N THR A 146 13.16 -3.04 -15.78
CA THR A 146 12.72 -1.69 -15.45
C THR A 146 12.84 -0.84 -16.69
N ILE A 147 11.71 -0.27 -17.10
CA ILE A 147 11.57 0.59 -18.26
C ILE A 147 11.26 1.98 -17.73
N SER A 148 12.16 2.93 -17.93
CA SER A 148 11.96 4.32 -17.48
C SER A 148 11.67 5.21 -18.68
N PHE A 149 10.70 6.11 -18.49
CA PHE A 149 10.22 7.02 -19.51
C PHE A 149 10.68 8.46 -19.23
N PRO A 150 10.79 9.32 -20.27
CA PRO A 150 11.28 10.69 -20.10
C PRO A 150 10.48 11.60 -19.17
N ASP A 151 9.23 11.27 -18.83
CA ASP A 151 8.41 11.99 -17.84
C ASP A 151 8.66 11.52 -16.39
N GLY A 152 9.57 10.57 -16.17
CA GLY A 152 9.84 9.97 -14.87
C GLY A 152 8.90 8.81 -14.50
N SER A 153 7.92 8.48 -15.34
CA SER A 153 7.12 7.28 -15.20
C SER A 153 7.99 6.04 -15.40
N MET A 154 7.66 4.95 -14.71
CA MET A 154 8.41 3.70 -14.79
C MET A 154 7.48 2.50 -14.84
N VAL A 155 7.92 1.48 -15.55
CA VAL A 155 7.26 0.17 -15.59
C VAL A 155 8.29 -0.89 -15.26
N THR A 156 8.04 -1.69 -14.22
CA THR A 156 8.96 -2.76 -13.80
C THR A 156 8.23 -4.09 -13.77
N GLY A 157 8.75 -5.10 -14.47
CA GLY A 157 8.14 -6.42 -14.46
C GLY A 157 8.62 -7.37 -15.54
N ASN A 158 7.80 -8.39 -15.77
CA ASN A 158 7.90 -9.40 -16.82
C ASN A 158 6.49 -9.62 -17.43
N PHE A 159 6.29 -10.67 -18.23
CA PHE A 159 5.01 -10.92 -18.91
C PHE A 159 3.90 -11.45 -17.99
N ARG A 160 4.23 -11.91 -16.77
CA ARG A 160 3.26 -12.40 -15.76
C ARG A 160 2.98 -11.42 -14.63
N ALA A 161 3.91 -10.50 -14.36
CA ALA A 161 3.79 -9.53 -13.28
C ALA A 161 4.36 -8.18 -13.71
N LEU A 162 3.63 -7.11 -13.38
CA LEU A 162 3.98 -5.75 -13.75
C LEU A 162 3.71 -4.79 -12.60
N SER A 163 4.58 -3.80 -12.42
CA SER A 163 4.37 -2.63 -11.59
C SER A 163 4.48 -1.38 -12.45
N VAL A 164 3.48 -0.50 -12.35
CA VAL A 164 3.42 0.78 -13.04
C VAL A 164 3.54 1.87 -11.99
N LYS A 165 4.56 2.71 -12.15
CA LYS A 165 4.82 3.86 -11.31
C LYS A 165 4.63 5.12 -12.13
N PHE A 166 3.68 5.95 -11.72
CA PHE A 166 3.46 7.27 -12.30
C PHE A 166 3.98 8.36 -11.37
N THR A 167 4.33 9.50 -11.97
CA THR A 167 4.68 10.71 -11.21
C THR A 167 3.43 11.42 -10.68
N GLY A 168 3.60 12.37 -9.76
CA GLY A 168 2.49 13.12 -9.16
C GLY A 168 1.59 13.86 -10.17
N GLN A 169 2.05 14.07 -11.41
CA GLN A 169 1.23 14.66 -12.48
C GLN A 169 0.01 13.81 -12.87
N CYS A 170 0.03 12.51 -12.55
CA CYS A 170 -1.07 11.59 -12.82
C CYS A 170 -2.13 11.57 -11.71
N CYS A 171 -1.92 12.31 -10.63
CA CYS A 171 -2.84 12.33 -9.50
C CYS A 171 -4.21 12.92 -9.90
N GLY A 172 -5.30 12.23 -9.56
CA GLY A 172 -6.65 12.57 -10.02
C GLY A 172 -6.93 12.28 -11.50
N HIS A 173 -5.97 11.69 -12.22
CA HIS A 173 -6.03 11.48 -13.67
C HIS A 173 -5.71 10.05 -14.09
N THR A 174 -5.72 9.10 -13.13
CA THR A 174 -5.56 7.68 -13.43
C THR A 174 -6.89 6.98 -13.67
N SER A 175 -6.85 5.96 -14.51
CA SER A 175 -7.97 5.04 -14.74
C SER A 175 -7.48 3.67 -15.23
N GLY A 176 -8.40 2.75 -15.52
CA GLY A 176 -8.10 1.35 -15.84
C GLY A 176 -8.33 0.42 -14.64
N LEU A 177 -7.88 -0.83 -14.76
CA LEU A 177 -7.93 -1.82 -13.68
C LEU A 177 -7.13 -1.40 -12.44
N CYS A 178 -6.12 -0.55 -12.60
CA CYS A 178 -5.37 0.09 -11.52
C CYS A 178 -6.16 1.14 -10.71
N GLY A 179 -7.38 1.44 -11.15
CA GLY A 179 -8.32 2.31 -10.47
C GLY A 179 -8.03 3.80 -10.57
N ALA A 180 -9.03 4.58 -10.18
CA ALA A 180 -8.89 6.02 -10.02
C ALA A 180 -8.10 6.35 -8.75
N PHE A 181 -7.20 7.34 -8.85
CA PHE A 181 -6.45 7.87 -7.72
C PHE A 181 -6.96 9.27 -7.37
N SER A 182 -8.01 9.33 -6.56
CA SER A 182 -8.65 10.58 -6.14
C SER A 182 -8.59 10.76 -4.62
N PRO A 183 -7.49 11.33 -4.08
CA PRO A 183 -7.39 11.65 -2.66
C PRO A 183 -8.54 12.50 -2.12
N ALA A 184 -9.01 13.46 -2.92
CA ALA A 184 -10.13 14.34 -2.58
C ALA A 184 -11.44 13.59 -2.30
N LEU A 185 -11.59 12.38 -2.82
CA LEU A 185 -12.75 11.50 -2.60
C LEU A 185 -12.44 10.37 -1.61
N ASN A 186 -11.31 10.46 -0.88
CA ASN A 186 -10.83 9.41 0.03
C ASN A 186 -10.83 8.02 -0.64
N TYR A 187 -10.55 7.98 -1.95
CA TYR A 187 -10.46 6.77 -2.77
C TYR A 187 -11.75 5.92 -2.80
N THR A 188 -12.91 6.54 -2.56
CA THR A 188 -14.22 5.87 -2.68
C THR A 188 -14.60 5.55 -4.12
N ASP A 189 -13.98 6.23 -5.07
CA ASP A 189 -14.12 6.11 -6.52
C ASP A 189 -13.07 5.22 -7.18
N VAL A 190 -12.26 4.48 -6.39
CA VAL A 190 -11.19 3.60 -6.92
C VAL A 190 -11.67 2.73 -8.08
N PHE A 191 -12.87 2.15 -7.97
CA PHE A 191 -13.45 1.31 -8.99
C PHE A 191 -14.38 2.11 -9.91
N THR A 192 -13.80 3.13 -10.56
CA THR A 192 -14.46 3.88 -11.64
C THR A 192 -14.43 3.06 -12.92
N HIS A 193 -15.60 2.92 -13.55
CA HIS A 193 -15.82 2.20 -14.80
C HIS A 193 -15.34 3.04 -15.98
N ALA A 194 -15.19 2.43 -17.16
CA ALA A 194 -14.75 3.13 -18.36
C ALA A 194 -15.70 4.26 -18.82
N ASP A 195 -16.98 4.24 -18.43
CA ASP A 195 -17.94 5.31 -18.72
C ASP A 195 -17.89 6.48 -17.70
N GLY A 196 -17.01 6.38 -16.69
CA GLY A 196 -16.83 7.37 -15.62
C GLY A 196 -17.78 7.21 -14.43
N SER A 197 -18.73 6.27 -14.48
CA SER A 197 -19.51 5.89 -13.29
C SER A 197 -18.62 5.14 -12.30
N HIS A 198 -18.94 5.15 -11.01
CA HIS A 198 -18.20 4.39 -10.01
C HIS A 198 -19.13 3.70 -9.04
N LYS A 199 -18.65 2.59 -8.48
CA LYS A 199 -19.33 1.85 -7.43
C LYS A 199 -18.30 1.33 -6.45
N GLU A 200 -18.62 1.39 -5.16
CA GLU A 200 -17.78 0.74 -4.16
C GLU A 200 -18.00 -0.77 -4.23
N TYR A 201 -16.91 -1.51 -4.42
CA TYR A 201 -16.91 -2.96 -4.32
C TYR A 201 -16.19 -3.35 -3.06
N THR A 202 -16.89 -4.11 -2.23
CA THR A 202 -16.33 -4.76 -1.05
C THR A 202 -16.46 -6.26 -1.26
N GLY A 203 -15.53 -7.01 -0.67
CA GLY A 203 -15.52 -8.45 -0.82
C GLY A 203 -14.23 -9.01 -0.26
N SER A 204 -14.33 -10.25 0.21
CA SER A 204 -13.18 -11.09 0.46
C SER A 204 -13.55 -12.48 -0.02
N PHE A 205 -12.74 -13.03 -0.91
CA PHE A 205 -12.92 -14.40 -1.38
C PHE A 205 -12.33 -15.35 -0.34
N PHE A 206 -13.16 -16.26 0.17
CA PHE A 206 -12.85 -17.20 1.26
C PHE A 206 -12.33 -16.59 2.59
N GLY A 207 -12.43 -15.27 2.78
CA GLY A 207 -11.87 -14.58 3.94
C GLY A 207 -10.35 -14.42 3.89
N ILE A 208 -9.71 -14.70 2.75
CA ILE A 208 -8.25 -14.74 2.59
C ILE A 208 -7.78 -13.67 1.61
N TRP A 209 -8.43 -13.58 0.46
CA TRP A 209 -8.19 -12.48 -0.47
C TRP A 209 -8.82 -11.22 0.09
N ASP A 210 -8.00 -10.19 0.28
CA ASP A 210 -8.50 -8.83 0.41
C ASP A 210 -8.88 -8.31 -0.98
N GLY A 211 -10.02 -7.63 -1.07
CA GLY A 211 -10.55 -7.06 -2.31
C GLY A 211 -11.63 -7.87 -3.03
N PRO A 212 -12.38 -7.22 -3.94
CA PRO A 212 -13.47 -7.85 -4.67
C PRO A 212 -12.97 -8.83 -5.74
N PHE A 213 -13.79 -9.85 -5.99
CA PHE A 213 -13.58 -10.90 -6.99
C PHE A 213 -14.95 -11.33 -7.56
N GLY A 214 -15.03 -11.60 -8.86
CA GLY A 214 -16.23 -12.15 -9.50
C GLY A 214 -17.47 -11.23 -9.46
N GLY A 215 -18.65 -11.81 -9.74
CA GLY A 215 -19.96 -11.17 -9.55
C GLY A 215 -20.13 -9.79 -10.18
N GLU A 216 -20.71 -8.85 -9.43
CA GLU A 216 -20.91 -7.46 -9.88
C GLU A 216 -19.61 -6.69 -10.10
N TYR A 217 -18.53 -7.05 -9.40
CA TYR A 217 -17.22 -6.45 -9.63
C TYR A 217 -16.69 -6.84 -11.01
N GLN A 218 -16.73 -8.14 -11.32
CA GLN A 218 -16.32 -8.64 -12.63
C GLN A 218 -17.19 -8.03 -13.75
N SER A 219 -18.51 -8.23 -13.66
CA SER A 219 -19.44 -7.87 -14.74
C SER A 219 -19.56 -6.38 -15.01
N ASN A 220 -19.34 -5.52 -14.00
CA ASN A 220 -19.47 -4.07 -14.18
C ASN A 220 -18.12 -3.35 -14.24
N PHE A 221 -17.21 -3.58 -13.28
CA PHE A 221 -15.93 -2.84 -13.27
C PHE A 221 -14.94 -3.45 -14.26
N VAL A 222 -14.63 -4.74 -14.12
CA VAL A 222 -13.56 -5.39 -14.91
C VAL A 222 -13.92 -5.41 -16.41
N GLU A 223 -15.11 -5.87 -16.75
CA GLU A 223 -15.56 -5.92 -18.15
C GLU A 223 -15.73 -4.52 -18.77
N SER A 224 -15.93 -3.45 -17.98
CA SER A 224 -15.95 -2.09 -18.54
C SER A 224 -14.59 -1.67 -19.11
N TRP A 225 -13.49 -2.22 -18.58
CA TRP A 225 -12.13 -1.92 -19.02
C TRP A 225 -11.60 -2.88 -20.09
N LYS A 226 -12.45 -3.80 -20.55
CA LYS A 226 -12.10 -4.74 -21.63
C LYS A 226 -12.08 -4.05 -22.98
N VAL A 227 -11.01 -4.26 -23.73
CA VAL A 227 -10.85 -3.72 -25.07
C VAL A 227 -11.58 -4.61 -26.06
N THR A 228 -12.74 -4.15 -26.51
CA THR A 228 -13.61 -4.87 -27.47
C THR A 228 -13.57 -4.28 -28.87
N ASP A 229 -13.17 -3.01 -29.01
CA ASP A 229 -13.04 -2.35 -30.30
C ASP A 229 -11.69 -2.72 -30.96
N PRO A 230 -11.70 -3.36 -32.15
CA PRO A 230 -10.48 -3.69 -32.88
C PRO A 230 -9.56 -2.50 -33.17
N VAL A 231 -10.09 -1.26 -33.21
CA VAL A 231 -9.30 -0.04 -33.46
C VAL A 231 -8.46 0.36 -32.25
N HIS A 232 -8.92 0.03 -31.05
CA HIS A 232 -8.23 0.36 -29.80
C HIS A 232 -7.37 -0.78 -29.26
N ARG A 233 -7.43 -1.94 -29.91
CA ARG A 233 -6.70 -3.14 -29.56
C ARG A 233 -5.22 -3.02 -29.92
N LEU A 234 -4.36 -3.31 -28.94
CA LEU A 234 -2.91 -3.28 -29.10
C LEU A 234 -2.30 -4.67 -29.31
N PHE A 235 -2.91 -5.69 -28.74
CA PHE A 235 -2.51 -7.07 -28.98
C PHE A 235 -3.11 -7.60 -30.29
N THR A 236 -2.33 -8.41 -31.00
CA THR A 236 -2.86 -9.25 -32.09
C THR A 236 -3.76 -10.36 -31.53
N GLU A 237 -4.57 -10.98 -32.39
CA GLU A 237 -5.43 -12.10 -31.99
C GLU A 237 -4.62 -13.30 -31.47
N ASP A 238 -3.44 -13.54 -32.03
CA ASP A 238 -2.56 -14.62 -31.59
C ASP A 238 -1.88 -14.32 -30.24
N GLU A 239 -1.51 -13.05 -30.00
CA GLU A 239 -0.92 -12.63 -28.73
C GLU A 239 -1.95 -12.66 -27.58
N CYS A 240 -3.16 -12.16 -27.84
CA CYS A 240 -4.21 -12.07 -26.84
C CYS A 240 -5.59 -12.41 -27.41
N PRO A 241 -6.04 -13.67 -27.40
CA PRO A 241 -7.29 -14.06 -28.04
C PRO A 241 -8.51 -13.38 -27.43
N THR A 242 -9.44 -12.95 -28.28
CA THR A 242 -10.71 -12.36 -27.84
C THR A 242 -11.53 -13.43 -27.13
N ALA A 243 -11.91 -13.18 -25.87
CA ALA A 243 -12.84 -14.06 -25.18
C ALA A 243 -14.26 -13.92 -25.75
N PRO A 244 -15.11 -14.95 -25.58
CA PRO A 244 -16.56 -14.78 -25.60
C PRO A 244 -16.99 -13.64 -24.66
N THR A 245 -18.10 -12.98 -24.97
CA THR A 245 -18.64 -11.85 -24.19
C THR A 245 -19.22 -12.26 -22.83
N ASP A 246 -19.39 -13.56 -22.58
CA ASP A 246 -19.96 -14.03 -21.33
C ASP A 246 -18.91 -13.93 -20.21
N PRO A 247 -19.29 -13.41 -19.03
CA PRO A 247 -18.38 -13.36 -17.90
C PRO A 247 -17.96 -14.79 -17.51
N PRO A 248 -16.75 -14.97 -16.97
CA PRO A 248 -16.32 -16.26 -16.44
C PRO A 248 -17.36 -16.79 -15.44
N PRO A 249 -17.68 -18.11 -15.48
CA PRO A 249 -18.59 -18.71 -14.51
C PRO A 249 -18.05 -18.55 -13.09
N GLU A 250 -18.90 -18.67 -12.07
CA GLU A 250 -18.40 -18.69 -10.68
C GLU A 250 -17.54 -19.95 -10.43
N PRO A 251 -16.47 -19.85 -9.62
CA PRO A 251 -15.68 -21.01 -9.24
C PRO A 251 -16.55 -22.05 -8.51
N PRO A 252 -16.36 -23.35 -8.78
CA PRO A 252 -17.00 -24.40 -8.02
C PRO A 252 -16.48 -24.41 -6.58
N LYS A 253 -17.29 -24.92 -5.65
CA LYS A 253 -16.83 -25.21 -4.29
C LYS A 253 -15.97 -26.46 -4.29
N CYS A 254 -14.87 -26.45 -3.54
CA CYS A 254 -14.03 -27.64 -3.37
C CYS A 254 -14.71 -28.66 -2.45
N ASP A 255 -14.74 -29.93 -2.86
CA ASP A 255 -15.35 -31.01 -2.08
C ASP A 255 -14.65 -31.24 -0.72
N ASN A 256 -13.37 -30.89 -0.62
CA ASN A 256 -12.52 -31.07 0.58
C ASN A 256 -11.86 -29.76 1.05
N GLU A 257 -12.58 -28.64 0.98
CA GLU A 257 -12.05 -27.29 1.27
C GLU A 257 -11.24 -27.21 2.57
N GLU A 258 -11.69 -27.83 3.66
CA GLU A 258 -11.00 -27.80 4.96
C GLU A 258 -9.63 -28.51 4.91
N GLU A 259 -9.57 -29.69 4.30
CA GLU A 259 -8.31 -30.44 4.16
C GLU A 259 -7.36 -29.72 3.21
N LEU A 260 -7.88 -29.21 2.09
CA LEU A 260 -7.08 -28.50 1.09
C LEU A 260 -6.53 -27.20 1.66
N ARG A 261 -7.31 -26.45 2.44
CA ARG A 261 -6.85 -25.25 3.16
C ARG A 261 -5.70 -25.58 4.09
N ALA A 262 -5.84 -26.62 4.91
CA ALA A 262 -4.79 -27.03 5.84
C ALA A 262 -3.49 -27.41 5.10
N GLN A 263 -3.59 -28.06 3.94
CA GLN A 263 -2.42 -28.36 3.12
C GLN A 263 -1.78 -27.10 2.51
N ALA A 264 -2.60 -26.15 2.05
CA ALA A 264 -2.14 -24.89 1.49
C ALA A 264 -1.44 -24.00 2.54
N GLU A 265 -2.02 -23.85 3.72
CA GLU A 265 -1.45 -23.08 4.84
C GLU A 265 -0.07 -23.62 5.30
N VAL A 266 0.21 -24.90 5.06
CA VAL A 266 1.51 -25.51 5.33
C VAL A 266 2.50 -25.32 4.19
N GLN A 267 2.02 -25.31 2.93
CA GLN A 267 2.88 -25.38 1.74
C GLN A 267 3.11 -24.04 1.05
N CYS A 268 2.21 -23.06 1.20
CA CYS A 268 2.33 -21.71 0.64
C CYS A 268 3.37 -20.80 1.34
N GLY A 269 4.38 -21.39 1.99
CA GLY A 269 5.39 -20.67 2.74
C GLY A 269 4.93 -20.16 4.11
N LYS A 270 5.53 -19.07 4.60
CA LYS A 270 5.26 -18.54 5.94
C LYS A 270 3.97 -17.71 5.95
N PRO A 271 3.15 -17.74 7.01
CA PRO A 271 1.95 -16.90 7.13
C PRO A 271 2.20 -15.39 7.02
N THR A 272 3.42 -14.94 7.33
CA THR A 272 3.85 -13.55 7.19
C THR A 272 4.50 -13.24 5.83
N GLY A 273 4.61 -14.23 4.96
CA GLY A 273 5.16 -14.11 3.61
C GLY A 273 4.25 -13.26 2.73
N ARG A 274 4.85 -12.52 1.80
CA ARG A 274 4.13 -11.55 0.96
C ARG A 274 3.08 -12.22 0.07
N PHE A 275 3.32 -13.46 -0.33
CA PHE A 275 2.48 -14.21 -1.27
C PHE A 275 1.61 -15.28 -0.60
N TYR A 276 1.76 -15.51 0.70
CA TYR A 276 1.04 -16.56 1.43
C TYR A 276 -0.48 -16.50 1.25
N ALA A 277 -1.07 -15.31 1.47
CA ALA A 277 -2.52 -15.14 1.38
C ALA A 277 -3.04 -15.34 -0.06
N ASN A 278 -2.23 -14.99 -1.06
CA ASN A 278 -2.58 -15.20 -2.46
C ASN A 278 -2.58 -16.71 -2.75
N CYS A 279 -1.45 -17.37 -2.52
CA CYS A 279 -1.29 -18.81 -2.74
C CYS A 279 -2.39 -19.65 -2.09
N VAL A 280 -2.69 -19.43 -0.81
CA VAL A 280 -3.74 -20.22 -0.12
C VAL A 280 -5.08 -20.03 -0.80
N ALA A 281 -5.41 -18.82 -1.23
CA ALA A 281 -6.66 -18.54 -1.88
C ALA A 281 -6.69 -19.05 -3.33
N ASP A 282 -5.60 -19.00 -4.08
CA ASP A 282 -5.51 -19.59 -5.43
C ASP A 282 -5.75 -21.10 -5.36
N VAL A 283 -5.18 -21.78 -4.35
CA VAL A 283 -5.43 -23.19 -4.09
C VAL A 283 -6.91 -23.46 -3.82
N LEU A 284 -7.55 -22.66 -2.96
CA LEU A 284 -8.98 -22.83 -2.63
C LEU A 284 -9.91 -22.44 -3.78
N ALA A 285 -9.48 -21.55 -4.66
CA ALA A 285 -10.28 -21.12 -5.79
C ALA A 285 -10.22 -22.10 -6.97
N THR A 286 -9.10 -22.83 -7.07
CA THR A 286 -8.82 -23.78 -8.13
C THR A 286 -9.02 -25.23 -7.70
N CYS A 287 -9.21 -25.46 -6.40
CA CYS A 287 -9.30 -26.78 -5.77
C CYS A 287 -8.07 -27.66 -6.01
N GLU A 288 -6.91 -27.05 -6.23
CA GLU A 288 -5.66 -27.72 -6.54
C GLU A 288 -4.50 -27.05 -5.81
N LEU A 289 -3.63 -27.85 -5.19
CA LEU A 289 -2.48 -27.31 -4.47
C LEU A 289 -1.37 -26.80 -5.42
N GLN A 290 -1.18 -27.51 -6.52
CA GLN A 290 -0.25 -27.17 -7.58
C GLN A 290 -1.03 -26.56 -8.74
N PRO A 291 -0.49 -25.55 -9.45
CA PRO A 291 0.90 -25.08 -9.43
C PRO A 291 1.23 -24.00 -8.39
N TRP A 292 0.25 -23.53 -7.61
CA TRP A 292 0.33 -22.28 -6.83
C TRP A 292 1.42 -22.24 -5.76
N VAL A 293 1.69 -23.38 -5.12
CA VAL A 293 2.81 -23.50 -4.19
C VAL A 293 4.16 -23.22 -4.89
N ASN A 294 4.35 -23.73 -6.11
CA ASN A 294 5.60 -23.50 -6.84
C ASN A 294 5.69 -22.06 -7.37
N GLU A 295 4.57 -21.47 -7.83
CA GLU A 295 4.56 -20.08 -8.27
C GLU A 295 4.90 -19.11 -7.13
N THR A 296 4.57 -19.48 -5.88
CA THR A 296 4.94 -18.71 -4.69
C THR A 296 6.44 -18.74 -4.43
N ASP A 297 7.05 -19.92 -4.50
CA ASP A 297 8.50 -20.08 -4.34
C ASP A 297 9.26 -19.33 -5.45
N GLU A 298 8.82 -19.47 -6.71
CA GLU A 298 9.40 -18.74 -7.84
C GLU A 298 9.23 -17.22 -7.69
N ALA A 299 8.08 -16.75 -7.19
CA ALA A 299 7.83 -15.34 -6.95
C ALA A 299 8.69 -14.76 -5.80
N GLU A 300 8.97 -15.55 -4.75
CA GLU A 300 9.90 -15.12 -3.70
C GLU A 300 11.35 -15.04 -4.24
N GLU A 301 11.81 -16.03 -5.00
CA GLU A 301 13.14 -16.03 -5.62
C GLU A 301 13.34 -14.87 -6.62
N ASP A 302 12.33 -14.58 -7.46
CA ASP A 302 12.34 -13.46 -8.42
C ASP A 302 12.36 -12.07 -7.74
N PHE A 303 11.97 -11.98 -6.46
CA PHE A 303 12.05 -10.76 -5.68
C PHE A 303 13.35 -10.64 -4.87
N ASP A 304 13.93 -11.74 -4.42
CA ASP A 304 15.17 -11.76 -3.65
C ASP A 304 16.45 -11.70 -4.52
N GLU A 305 16.40 -12.04 -5.82
CA GLU A 305 17.52 -11.86 -6.79
C GLU A 305 17.80 -10.39 -7.18
N ILE A 306 17.29 -9.40 -6.43
CA ILE A 306 17.70 -8.00 -6.58
C ILE A 306 19.08 -7.84 -5.92
N ASP A 307 20.14 -8.12 -6.68
CA ASP A 307 21.50 -7.70 -6.34
C ASP A 307 21.54 -6.17 -6.10
N ASP A 308 22.19 -5.77 -5.00
CA ASP A 308 22.48 -4.40 -4.55
C ASP A 308 23.26 -3.52 -5.58
N ASP A 309 23.53 -4.04 -6.78
CA ASP A 309 24.35 -3.39 -7.82
C ASP A 309 23.56 -2.87 -9.04
N VAL A 310 22.22 -2.95 -9.04
CA VAL A 310 21.39 -2.28 -10.05
C VAL A 310 21.14 -0.84 -9.60
N PHE A 311 21.96 0.08 -10.11
CA PHE A 311 21.77 1.55 -10.14
C PHE A 311 20.63 2.02 -9.24
N ILE A 312 20.94 2.32 -7.97
CA ILE A 312 20.06 3.09 -7.09
C ILE A 312 19.80 4.39 -7.85
N PRO A 313 18.60 4.61 -8.42
CA PRO A 313 18.23 5.95 -8.84
C PRO A 313 18.29 6.80 -7.58
N ASP A 314 18.75 8.05 -7.68
CA ASP A 314 18.74 9.03 -6.59
C ASP A 314 17.56 8.76 -5.65
N ASP A 315 17.88 8.53 -4.37
CA ASP A 315 16.96 8.06 -3.33
C ASP A 315 15.57 8.67 -3.58
N PRO A 316 14.50 7.88 -3.75
CA PRO A 316 13.17 8.44 -3.96
C PRO A 316 12.70 9.33 -2.79
N CYS A 317 13.48 9.40 -1.71
CA CYS A 317 13.32 10.32 -0.60
C CYS A 317 14.16 11.61 -0.70
N GLU A 318 15.08 11.75 -1.66
CA GLU A 318 15.93 12.94 -1.83
C GLU A 318 15.07 14.13 -2.25
N GLY A 319 14.73 14.97 -1.27
CA GLY A 319 13.80 16.10 -1.40
C GLY A 319 12.37 15.83 -0.95
N SER A 320 12.02 14.59 -0.54
CA SER A 320 10.72 14.30 0.05
C SER A 320 10.66 14.75 1.51
N LYS A 321 9.54 15.35 1.92
CA LYS A 321 9.31 15.67 3.34
C LYS A 321 9.29 14.35 4.14
N PRO A 322 9.90 14.31 5.34
CA PRO A 322 9.91 13.11 6.17
C PRO A 322 8.48 12.63 6.43
N ILE A 323 8.24 11.32 6.29
CA ILE A 323 6.99 10.70 6.75
C ILE A 323 7.02 10.57 8.27
N VAL A 324 5.91 10.92 8.92
CA VAL A 324 5.84 11.01 10.39
C VAL A 324 4.74 10.08 10.90
N CYS A 325 5.10 9.25 11.89
CA CYS A 325 4.15 8.58 12.77
C CYS A 325 4.26 9.25 14.14
N SER A 326 3.14 9.52 14.79
CA SER A 326 3.10 10.15 16.12
C SER A 326 2.17 9.39 17.06
N THR A 327 2.44 9.49 18.36
CA THR A 327 1.54 9.04 19.42
C THR A 327 1.59 10.05 20.57
N SER A 328 0.44 10.34 21.18
CA SER A 328 0.31 11.28 22.30
C SER A 328 -0.76 10.83 23.29
N GLY A 329 -0.76 11.40 24.50
CA GLY A 329 -1.83 11.24 25.51
C GLY A 329 -2.12 9.79 25.91
N ASP A 330 -3.41 9.50 26.10
CA ASP A 330 -3.98 8.17 25.89
C ASP A 330 -3.95 7.85 24.40
N PRO A 331 -3.36 6.72 24.01
CA PRO A 331 -2.56 6.63 22.79
C PRO A 331 -3.36 7.06 21.55
N HIS A 332 -3.19 8.31 21.15
CA HIS A 332 -3.69 8.87 19.91
C HIS A 332 -2.59 8.68 18.87
N VAL A 333 -2.71 7.61 18.08
CA VAL A 333 -1.68 7.28 17.10
C VAL A 333 -2.07 7.84 15.74
N THR A 334 -1.23 8.70 15.17
CA THR A 334 -1.27 9.06 13.76
C THR A 334 -0.27 8.19 13.03
N THR A 335 -0.75 7.31 12.14
CA THR A 335 0.08 6.42 11.32
C THR A 335 0.89 7.21 10.27
N PHE A 336 1.89 6.57 9.65
CA PHE A 336 2.65 7.17 8.54
C PHE A 336 1.79 7.61 7.34
N ALA A 337 0.59 7.04 7.19
CA ALA A 337 -0.39 7.41 6.17
C ALA A 337 -1.39 8.50 6.63
N GLY A 338 -1.15 9.12 7.79
CA GLY A 338 -2.01 10.17 8.35
C GLY A 338 -3.34 9.68 8.95
N LYS A 339 -3.52 8.35 9.11
CA LYS A 339 -4.75 7.82 9.76
C LYS A 339 -4.62 7.84 11.27
N LEU A 340 -5.70 8.25 11.95
CA LEU A 340 -5.82 8.30 13.41
C LEU A 340 -6.32 6.97 13.97
N SER A 341 -5.80 6.56 15.13
CA SER A 341 -6.25 5.38 15.87
C SER A 341 -6.05 5.56 17.38
N HIS A 342 -6.81 4.80 18.17
CA HIS A 342 -6.86 4.88 19.64
C HIS A 342 -6.59 3.52 20.29
N PRO A 343 -5.39 2.91 20.12
CA PRO A 343 -5.10 1.57 20.63
C PRO A 343 -5.05 1.52 22.17
N MET A 344 -6.16 1.15 22.80
CA MET A 344 -6.22 0.94 24.25
C MET A 344 -5.61 -0.41 24.64
N GLY A 345 -4.86 -0.45 25.74
CA GLY A 345 -4.30 -1.70 26.26
C GLY A 345 -3.28 -1.52 27.38
N GLN A 346 -2.74 -2.63 27.88
CA GLN A 346 -1.67 -2.62 28.87
C GLN A 346 -0.49 -3.43 28.37
N GLY A 347 0.71 -2.87 28.50
CA GLY A 347 1.96 -3.55 28.17
C GLY A 347 2.76 -2.86 27.09
N GLU A 348 3.75 -3.57 26.56
CA GLU A 348 4.63 -3.10 25.49
C GLU A 348 4.00 -3.38 24.13
N PHE A 349 4.03 -2.39 23.25
CA PHE A 349 3.55 -2.44 21.88
C PHE A 349 4.63 -1.94 20.94
N VAL A 350 4.74 -2.58 19.78
CA VAL A 350 5.62 -2.13 18.71
C VAL A 350 4.88 -1.04 17.91
N LEU A 351 5.38 0.19 17.98
CA LEU A 351 4.79 1.35 17.31
C LEU A 351 5.28 1.47 15.85
N ALA A 352 6.56 1.21 15.60
CA ALA A 352 7.14 1.25 14.26
C ALA A 352 8.32 0.29 14.13
N VAL A 353 8.49 -0.30 12.93
CA VAL A 353 9.62 -1.18 12.58
C VAL A 353 10.16 -0.80 11.21
N CYS A 354 11.47 -0.57 11.11
CA CYS A 354 12.20 -0.40 9.87
C CYS A 354 13.55 -1.16 9.98
N GLY A 355 13.57 -2.41 9.49
CA GLY A 355 14.74 -3.29 9.62
C GLY A 355 15.16 -3.49 11.09
N SER A 356 16.37 -3.04 11.42
CA SER A 356 16.92 -3.11 12.79
C SER A 356 16.47 -1.97 13.72
N PHE A 357 15.74 -0.99 13.20
CA PHE A 357 15.21 0.16 13.95
C PHE A 357 13.77 -0.14 14.38
N GLN A 358 13.49 -0.15 15.68
CA GLN A 358 12.16 -0.39 16.24
C GLN A 358 11.84 0.63 17.30
N VAL A 359 10.63 1.17 17.25
CA VAL A 359 10.08 2.03 18.31
C VAL A 359 8.99 1.24 19.02
N HIS A 360 9.16 1.08 20.32
CA HIS A 360 8.20 0.45 21.22
C HIS A 360 7.59 1.53 22.11
N THR A 361 6.32 1.39 22.44
CA THR A 361 5.61 2.20 23.43
C THR A 361 5.07 1.28 24.52
N CYS A 362 5.09 1.74 25.77
CA CYS A 362 4.50 1.03 26.90
C CYS A 362 3.21 1.73 27.30
N HIS A 363 2.08 1.04 27.21
CA HIS A 363 0.80 1.55 27.66
C HIS A 363 0.53 1.13 29.11
N GLU A 364 0.07 2.07 29.94
CA GLU A 364 -0.33 1.83 31.32
C GLU A 364 -1.79 2.25 31.54
N PRO A 365 -2.64 1.38 32.12
CA PRO A 365 -4.00 1.75 32.48
C PRO A 365 -4.03 2.92 33.47
N ILE A 366 -5.00 3.82 33.29
CA ILE A 366 -5.22 4.89 34.25
C ILE A 366 -5.93 4.30 35.48
N SER A 367 -5.44 4.62 36.68
CA SER A 367 -5.80 3.96 37.94
C SER A 367 -7.30 3.93 38.27
N HIS A 368 -8.07 4.89 37.76
CA HIS A 368 -9.52 5.00 38.00
C HIS A 368 -10.38 4.53 36.82
N LYS A 369 -9.79 4.21 35.65
CA LYS A 369 -10.48 3.73 34.44
C LYS A 369 -9.61 2.69 33.71
N PRO A 370 -9.68 1.40 34.09
CA PRO A 370 -8.80 0.37 33.52
C PRO A 370 -9.01 0.08 32.02
N GLY A 371 -10.07 0.62 31.41
CA GLY A 371 -10.31 0.57 29.97
C GLY A 371 -9.60 1.66 29.16
N ILE A 372 -8.98 2.65 29.81
CA ILE A 372 -8.22 3.72 29.18
C ILE A 372 -6.76 3.56 29.61
N SER A 373 -5.85 3.65 28.65
CA SER A 373 -4.42 3.55 28.88
C SER A 373 -3.70 4.81 28.43
N ARG A 374 -2.55 5.13 29.00
CA ARG A 374 -1.68 6.23 28.56
C ARG A 374 -0.32 5.72 28.12
N ASN A 375 0.36 6.48 27.26
CA ASN A 375 1.78 6.25 26.97
C ASN A 375 2.61 6.48 28.25
N LYS A 376 3.26 5.43 28.76
CA LYS A 376 4.13 5.48 29.96
C LYS A 376 5.60 5.68 29.64
N GLY A 377 6.02 5.27 28.45
CA GLY A 377 7.39 5.41 28.00
C GLY A 377 7.63 4.74 26.65
N PHE A 378 8.80 5.00 26.09
CA PHE A 378 9.22 4.54 24.78
C PHE A 378 10.56 3.84 24.85
N VAL A 379 10.76 2.85 23.99
CA VAL A 379 12.06 2.23 23.75
C VAL A 379 12.36 2.28 22.26
N ILE A 380 13.53 2.82 21.91
CA ILE A 380 14.03 2.83 20.54
C ILE A 380 15.15 1.79 20.48
N ALA A 381 14.86 0.63 19.92
CA ALA A 381 15.82 -0.42 19.69
C ALA A 381 16.44 -0.26 18.31
N THR A 382 17.77 -0.21 18.25
CA THR A 382 18.54 -0.06 17.01
C THR A 382 19.71 -1.05 17.00
N ARG A 383 20.39 -1.21 15.86
CA ARG A 383 21.67 -1.94 15.81
C ARG A 383 22.78 -1.33 16.69
N TRP A 384 22.62 -0.07 17.11
CA TRP A 384 23.55 0.67 17.99
C TRP A 384 23.21 0.53 19.47
N GLY A 385 22.11 -0.12 19.81
CA GLY A 385 21.65 -0.31 21.18
C GLY A 385 20.25 0.27 21.40
N MET A 386 19.86 0.35 22.67
CA MET A 386 18.51 0.72 23.09
C MET A 386 18.49 2.06 23.80
N VAL A 387 17.72 3.01 23.29
CA VAL A 387 17.40 4.26 23.99
C VAL A 387 16.07 4.09 24.70
N LYS A 388 16.01 4.36 26.00
CA LYS A 388 14.75 4.31 26.77
C LYS A 388 14.35 5.72 27.17
N ILE A 389 13.08 6.05 26.97
CA ILE A 389 12.48 7.33 27.34
C ILE A 389 11.35 7.02 28.31
N THR A 390 11.48 7.47 29.55
CA THR A 390 10.46 7.25 30.58
C THR A 390 10.24 8.53 31.37
N GLY A 391 9.21 8.56 32.22
CA GLY A 391 9.00 9.67 33.15
C GLY A 391 10.19 9.95 34.10
N SER A 392 11.14 9.01 34.24
CA SER A 392 12.36 9.22 35.05
C SER A 392 13.55 9.79 34.27
N GLY A 393 13.47 9.87 32.94
CA GLY A 393 14.54 10.43 32.11
C GLY A 393 14.79 9.65 30.81
N VAL A 394 15.96 9.87 30.23
CA VAL A 394 16.41 9.13 29.03
C VAL A 394 17.69 8.38 29.34
N GLU A 395 17.68 7.09 29.01
CA GLU A 395 18.84 6.20 29.07
C GLU A 395 19.35 5.98 27.64
N VAL A 396 20.62 6.30 27.40
CA VAL A 396 21.29 6.16 26.08
C VAL A 396 22.47 5.22 26.25
N PRO A 397 22.73 4.29 25.31
CA PRO A 397 23.91 3.44 25.36
C PRO A 397 25.18 4.30 25.20
N SER A 398 26.19 4.03 26.02
CA SER A 398 27.44 4.78 25.99
C SER A 398 28.25 4.49 24.72
N GLY A 399 28.81 5.55 24.12
CA GLY A 399 29.81 5.42 23.05
C GLY A 399 29.27 5.18 21.64
N VAL A 400 27.98 5.37 21.36
CA VAL A 400 27.36 4.96 20.07
C VAL A 400 26.89 6.10 19.16
N GLY A 401 27.41 7.32 19.35
CA GLY A 401 27.11 8.44 18.44
C GLY A 401 25.65 8.92 18.45
N ILE A 402 24.82 8.41 19.37
CA ILE A 402 23.44 8.86 19.57
C ILE A 402 23.48 10.20 20.33
N THR A 403 22.84 11.22 19.77
CA THR A 403 22.74 12.54 20.38
C THR A 403 21.33 12.77 20.90
N VAL A 404 21.22 13.30 22.11
CA VAL A 404 19.95 13.70 22.72
C VAL A 404 20.02 15.17 23.04
N VAL A 405 19.17 15.96 22.40
CA VAL A 405 19.12 17.43 22.55
C VAL A 405 17.77 17.83 23.13
N GLY A 406 17.78 18.70 24.14
CA GLY A 406 16.58 19.24 24.80
C GLY A 406 16.25 18.58 26.14
N LYS A 407 15.54 19.32 27.01
CA LYS A 407 15.21 18.90 28.39
C LYS A 407 13.79 18.36 28.54
N ARG A 408 12.81 19.06 27.95
CA ARG A 408 11.38 18.66 27.92
C ARG A 408 11.09 17.95 26.60
N LYS A 409 11.21 18.66 25.49
CA LYS A 409 11.21 18.09 24.14
C LYS A 409 12.59 17.57 23.79
N ARG A 410 12.71 16.27 23.55
CA ARG A 410 13.97 15.60 23.26
C ARG A 410 14.01 15.22 21.79
N THR A 411 15.04 15.69 21.11
CA THR A 411 15.40 15.25 19.76
C THR A 411 16.52 14.23 19.90
N ILE A 412 16.25 13.00 19.50
CA ILE A 412 17.19 11.89 19.54
C ILE A 412 17.61 11.61 18.10
N SER A 413 18.86 11.86 17.76
CA SER A 413 19.40 11.62 16.41
C SER A 413 20.31 10.40 16.41
N PHE A 414 20.17 9.56 15.38
CA PHE A 414 20.93 8.32 15.20
C PHE A 414 21.95 8.45 14.06
N PRO A 415 22.99 7.59 14.02
CA PRO A 415 24.04 7.66 12.98
C PRO A 415 23.55 7.42 11.54
N ASP A 416 22.39 6.80 11.33
CA ASP A 416 21.77 6.65 10.00
C ASP A 416 20.91 7.86 9.58
N GLY A 417 20.86 8.91 10.38
CA GLY A 417 20.05 10.10 10.11
C GLY A 417 18.60 9.98 10.59
N SER A 418 18.20 8.85 11.19
CA SER A 418 16.88 8.74 11.82
C SER A 418 16.77 9.72 13.00
N VAL A 419 15.58 10.31 13.17
CA VAL A 419 15.29 11.25 14.26
C VAL A 419 14.02 10.84 14.97
N VAL A 420 14.07 10.76 16.30
CA VAL A 420 12.88 10.60 17.16
C VAL A 420 12.73 11.86 17.99
N ILE A 421 11.53 12.45 17.95
CA ILE A 421 11.17 13.63 18.74
C ILE A 421 10.05 13.21 19.69
N GLY A 422 10.27 13.39 20.99
CA GLY A 422 9.28 13.06 22.02
C GLY A 422 9.46 13.92 23.27
N ASN A 423 8.39 14.02 24.05
CA ASN A 423 8.38 14.66 25.37
C ASN A 423 8.48 13.62 26.48
#